data_AF-A0A379WRX6-F1
#
_entry.id   AF-A0A379WRX6-F1
#
_cell.length_a   1.000
_cell.length_b   1.000
_cell.length_c   1.000
_cell.angle_alpha   90.00
_cell.angle_beta   90.00
_cell.angle_gamma   90.00
#
_symmetry.space_group_name_H-M   'P 1'
#
loop_
_entity.id
_entity.type
_entity.pdbx_description
1 polymer ?
#
loop_
_entity_poly.entity_id
_entity_poly.type
_entity_poly.pdbx_seq_one_letter_code
_entity_poly.pdbx_strand_id
1 'polypeptide(L)'
;MSMADEYYSKYLPGLIKSGKVTMAELDDATRHVLNVKYDMGLFNDPYSHLGPKESDPVDTNAESRLHRKEAREVARESVVLLKNRLETLPLKKSGTIAVVGPLADSQRDVMGSWSAAGVANQSVTVLAGIQNAVGDGAKILYAKGANITNDKDIVDFLNLYEEAVKIDPRSPQAMIDEAVQAAKQADVVVAVVGESQGMAHEASSRTNITIPQSQRDLITALKATGKPLVLVLMNGRPLALVKEDQQADAILETWFAGTEGATPLPMCCLAITTRQANCRSPSRVRWDKFRSITAISIRDAV
;
A
#
# COMPACT_ATOMS: atom_id res chain seq x y z
N MET A 1 -4.46 26.83 -18.00
CA MET A 1 -5.34 25.70 -18.38
C MET A 1 -6.38 25.55 -17.29
N SER A 2 -7.67 25.47 -17.63
CA SER A 2 -8.74 25.17 -16.67
C SER A 2 -9.04 23.68 -16.74
N MET A 3 -9.17 23.00 -15.60
CA MET A 3 -9.40 21.56 -15.55
C MET A 3 -10.82 21.29 -15.04
N ALA A 4 -11.61 20.55 -15.83
CA ALA A 4 -12.98 20.13 -15.56
C ALA A 4 -14.05 21.24 -15.44
N ASP A 5 -13.70 22.46 -15.04
CA ASP A 5 -14.60 23.61 -15.11
C ASP A 5 -14.61 24.31 -16.48
N GLU A 6 -15.60 25.17 -16.71
CA GLU A 6 -15.77 25.93 -17.95
C GLU A 6 -15.46 27.42 -17.78
N TYR A 7 -14.89 27.83 -16.65
CA TYR A 7 -14.86 29.24 -16.26
C TYR A 7 -14.02 30.10 -17.20
N TYR A 8 -12.90 29.56 -17.68
CA TYR A 8 -12.03 30.32 -18.58
C TYR A 8 -12.75 30.59 -19.91
N SER A 9 -13.34 29.57 -20.53
CA SER A 9 -14.09 29.72 -21.78
C SER A 9 -15.32 30.64 -21.61
N LYS A 10 -16.00 30.54 -20.46
CA LYS A 10 -17.24 31.30 -20.18
C LYS A 10 -17.00 32.77 -19.84
N TYR A 11 -15.98 33.07 -19.04
CA TYR A 11 -15.82 34.40 -18.44
C TYR A 11 -14.64 35.21 -18.99
N LEU A 12 -13.57 34.59 -19.49
CA LEU A 12 -12.41 35.34 -19.99
C LEU A 12 -12.76 36.36 -21.09
N PRO A 13 -13.63 36.07 -22.09
CA PRO A 13 -13.98 37.07 -23.10
C PRO A 13 -14.56 38.36 -22.49
N GLY A 14 -15.39 38.26 -21.45
CA GLY A 14 -15.95 39.41 -20.74
C GLY A 14 -14.93 40.13 -19.86
N LEU A 15 -14.02 39.39 -19.22
CA LEU A 15 -12.96 39.94 -18.39
C LEU A 15 -11.93 40.71 -19.22
N ILE A 16 -11.62 40.23 -20.42
CA ILE A 16 -10.77 40.94 -21.41
C ILE A 16 -11.46 42.23 -21.87
N LYS A 17 -12.74 42.15 -22.27
CA LYS A 17 -13.52 43.33 -22.71
C LYS A 17 -13.63 44.41 -21.63
N SER A 18 -13.68 44.01 -20.36
CA SER A 18 -13.73 44.93 -19.23
C SER A 18 -12.37 45.39 -18.72
N GLY A 19 -11.27 44.93 -19.31
CA GLY A 19 -9.90 45.28 -18.93
C GLY A 19 -9.44 44.68 -17.59
N LYS A 20 -10.23 43.78 -16.99
CA LYS A 20 -9.88 43.07 -15.75
C LYS A 20 -8.81 41.99 -15.96
N VAL A 21 -8.72 41.49 -17.19
CA VAL A 21 -7.64 40.65 -17.68
C VAL A 21 -7.11 41.35 -18.94
N THR A 22 -5.81 41.35 -19.12
CA THR A 22 -5.15 41.94 -20.28
C THR A 22 -4.99 40.90 -21.40
N MET A 23 -4.89 41.36 -22.64
CA MET A 23 -4.53 40.48 -23.76
C MET A 23 -3.17 39.82 -23.55
N ALA A 24 -2.22 40.51 -22.92
CA ALA A 24 -0.90 39.96 -22.63
C ALA A 24 -0.95 38.75 -21.69
N GLU A 25 -1.82 38.78 -20.66
CA GLU A 25 -2.03 37.63 -19.76
C GLU A 25 -2.67 36.44 -20.49
N LEU A 26 -3.64 36.71 -21.39
CA LEU A 26 -4.22 35.67 -22.23
C LEU A 26 -3.18 35.05 -23.17
N ASP A 27 -2.38 35.90 -23.83
CA ASP A 27 -1.34 35.47 -24.75
C ASP A 27 -0.28 34.66 -24.03
N ASP A 28 0.12 35.03 -22.81
CA ASP A 28 1.09 34.31 -22.02
C ASP A 28 0.57 32.94 -21.55
N ALA A 29 -0.67 32.89 -21.05
CA ALA A 29 -1.31 31.62 -20.69
C ALA A 29 -1.48 30.69 -21.91
N THR A 30 -1.81 31.26 -23.07
CA THR A 30 -1.93 30.51 -24.34
C THR A 30 -0.56 30.01 -24.79
N ARG A 31 0.46 30.86 -24.73
CA ARG A 31 1.84 30.54 -25.08
C ARG A 31 2.36 29.35 -24.28
N HIS A 32 2.10 29.28 -22.97
CA HIS A 32 2.50 28.12 -22.16
C HIS A 32 1.90 26.80 -22.66
N VAL A 33 0.62 26.79 -23.05
CA VAL A 33 -0.03 25.57 -23.59
C VAL A 33 0.56 25.20 -24.96
N LEU A 34 0.79 26.19 -25.82
CA LEU A 34 1.39 25.96 -27.13
C LEU A 34 2.84 25.49 -27.01
N ASN A 35 3.63 26.06 -26.10
CA ASN A 35 5.02 25.65 -25.88
C ASN A 35 5.11 24.19 -25.41
N VAL A 36 4.26 23.76 -24.47
CA VAL A 36 4.25 22.35 -24.06
C VAL A 36 3.89 21.43 -25.24
N LYS A 37 2.91 21.80 -26.07
CA LYS A 37 2.58 21.02 -27.29
C LYS A 37 3.72 21.01 -28.30
N TYR A 38 4.48 22.10 -28.39
CA TYR A 38 5.66 22.21 -29.24
C TYR A 38 6.80 21.33 -28.74
N ASP A 39 7.12 21.38 -27.45
CA ASP A 39 8.17 20.57 -26.82
C ASP A 39 7.83 19.07 -26.88
N MET A 40 6.54 18.72 -26.82
CA MET A 40 6.05 17.36 -27.06
C MET A 40 6.09 16.94 -28.53
N GLY A 41 6.45 17.83 -29.46
CA GLY A 41 6.50 17.55 -30.89
C GLY A 41 5.15 17.45 -31.59
N LEU A 42 4.04 17.79 -30.92
CA LEU A 42 2.68 17.58 -31.43
C LEU A 42 2.30 18.49 -32.60
N PHE A 43 3.04 19.59 -32.82
CA PHE A 43 2.89 20.40 -34.04
C PHE A 43 3.58 19.78 -35.26
N ASN A 44 4.63 18.99 -35.04
CA ASN A 44 5.33 18.28 -36.12
C ASN A 44 4.58 16.99 -36.48
N ASP A 45 4.19 16.22 -35.48
CA ASP A 45 3.38 15.02 -35.64
C ASP A 45 2.39 14.87 -34.45
N PRO A 46 1.09 15.15 -34.67
CA PRO A 46 0.08 15.04 -33.63
C PRO A 46 -0.22 13.57 -33.22
N TYR A 47 0.27 12.58 -33.98
CA TYR A 47 0.06 11.15 -33.72
C TYR A 47 1.32 10.44 -33.22
N SER A 48 2.40 11.17 -32.93
CA SER A 48 3.71 10.63 -32.55
C SER A 48 3.72 9.66 -31.36
N HIS A 49 2.71 9.73 -30.48
CA HIS A 49 2.55 8.83 -29.33
C HIS A 49 1.47 7.76 -29.50
N LEU A 50 0.85 7.66 -30.68
CA LEU A 50 -0.23 6.72 -30.98
C LEU A 50 0.24 5.59 -31.92
N GLY A 51 1.35 5.79 -32.63
CA GLY A 51 1.83 4.85 -33.64
C GLY A 51 0.91 4.79 -34.88
N PRO A 52 1.21 3.92 -35.86
CA PRO A 52 0.29 3.64 -36.96
C PRO A 52 -1.06 3.14 -36.45
N LYS A 53 -2.16 3.49 -37.12
CA LYS A 53 -3.51 3.07 -36.76
C LYS A 53 -3.64 1.54 -36.61
N GLU A 54 -2.91 0.80 -37.42
CA GLU A 54 -2.89 -0.65 -37.49
C GLU A 54 -2.10 -1.29 -36.33
N SER A 55 -1.35 -0.49 -35.56
CA SER A 55 -0.50 -0.95 -34.46
C SER A 55 -1.17 -0.91 -33.08
N ASP A 56 -2.43 -0.48 -33.02
CA ASP A 56 -3.18 -0.40 -31.76
C ASP A 56 -3.31 -1.80 -31.13
N PRO A 57 -2.82 -2.03 -29.90
CA PRO A 57 -2.87 -3.35 -29.29
C PRO A 57 -4.32 -3.79 -29.04
N VAL A 58 -4.63 -5.02 -29.44
CA VAL A 58 -5.96 -5.62 -29.26
C VAL A 58 -6.37 -5.69 -27.78
N ASP A 59 -5.40 -5.93 -26.89
CA ASP A 59 -5.61 -5.94 -25.46
C ASP A 59 -4.62 -4.99 -24.77
N THR A 60 -5.15 -3.85 -24.33
CA THR A 60 -4.39 -2.84 -23.58
C THR A 60 -3.79 -3.40 -22.29
N ASN A 61 -4.43 -4.41 -21.68
CA ASN A 61 -4.06 -4.99 -20.39
C ASN A 61 -3.30 -6.31 -20.53
N ALA A 62 -2.85 -6.68 -21.73
CA ALA A 62 -2.12 -7.93 -21.93
C ALA A 62 -0.88 -8.04 -21.03
N GLU A 63 -0.65 -9.23 -20.45
CA GLU A 63 0.51 -9.51 -19.58
C GLU A 63 1.86 -9.15 -20.21
N SER A 64 1.98 -9.30 -21.53
CA SER A 64 3.19 -8.97 -22.29
C SER A 64 3.52 -7.48 -22.29
N ARG A 65 2.60 -6.61 -21.88
CA ARG A 65 2.80 -5.15 -21.77
C ARG A 65 3.20 -4.71 -20.37
N LEU A 66 3.17 -5.61 -19.40
CA LEU A 66 3.52 -5.29 -18.02
C LEU A 66 5.04 -5.31 -17.81
N HIS A 67 5.49 -4.45 -16.90
CA HIS A 67 6.90 -4.33 -16.50
C HIS A 67 7.10 -4.92 -15.10
N ARG A 68 6.73 -6.20 -14.94
CA ARG A 68 6.68 -6.87 -13.62
C ARG A 68 8.05 -6.95 -12.96
N LYS A 69 9.11 -7.21 -13.73
CA LYS A 69 10.47 -7.32 -13.17
C LYS A 69 10.90 -6.02 -12.51
N GLU A 70 10.73 -4.90 -13.20
CA GLU A 70 11.09 -3.57 -12.74
C GLU A 70 10.21 -3.17 -11.54
N ALA A 71 8.90 -3.43 -11.61
CA ALA A 71 7.99 -3.19 -10.50
C ALA A 71 8.43 -3.95 -9.22
N ARG A 72 8.85 -5.20 -9.36
CA ARG A 72 9.34 -6.03 -8.26
C ARG A 72 10.66 -5.54 -7.68
N GLU A 73 11.58 -5.09 -8.53
CA GLU A 73 12.87 -4.54 -8.09
C GLU A 73 12.67 -3.26 -7.28
N VAL A 74 11.83 -2.34 -7.76
CA VAL A 74 11.51 -1.09 -7.04
C VAL A 74 10.76 -1.36 -5.74
N ALA A 75 9.81 -2.31 -5.74
CA ALA A 75 9.08 -2.68 -4.53
C ALA A 75 10.00 -3.21 -3.42
N ARG A 76 11.06 -3.96 -3.76
CA ARG A 76 12.02 -4.47 -2.76
C ARG A 76 12.82 -3.36 -2.09
N GLU A 77 13.13 -2.29 -2.82
CA GLU A 77 13.88 -1.14 -2.33
C GLU A 77 13.01 -0.14 -1.53
N SER A 78 11.67 -0.32 -1.50
CA SER A 78 10.76 0.57 -0.75
C SER A 78 10.40 0.06 0.64
N VAL A 79 10.67 -1.22 0.91
CA VAL A 79 10.35 -1.89 2.17
C VAL A 79 11.25 -1.41 3.30
N VAL A 80 10.67 -1.17 4.48
CA VAL A 80 11.39 -0.70 5.67
C VAL A 80 11.26 -1.72 6.81
N LEU A 81 12.38 -2.25 7.28
CA LEU A 81 12.40 -3.10 8.48
C LEU A 81 12.35 -2.20 9.72
N LEU A 82 11.20 -2.14 10.39
CA LEU A 82 11.00 -1.32 11.59
C LEU A 82 11.48 -2.04 12.86
N LYS A 83 11.32 -3.36 12.91
CA LYS A 83 11.69 -4.18 14.07
C LYS A 83 12.07 -5.59 13.65
N ASN A 84 13.09 -6.16 14.29
CA ASN A 84 13.42 -7.58 14.21
C ASN A 84 14.06 -8.06 15.53
N ARG A 85 13.28 -8.73 16.39
CA ARG A 85 13.78 -9.37 17.61
C ARG A 85 14.05 -10.85 17.35
N LEU A 86 15.01 -11.40 18.10
CA LEU A 86 15.34 -12.83 18.11
C LEU A 86 15.65 -13.41 16.72
N GLU A 87 16.11 -12.57 15.78
CA GLU A 87 16.36 -12.95 14.39
C GLU A 87 15.15 -13.66 13.74
N THR A 88 13.93 -13.23 14.10
CA THR A 88 12.68 -13.81 13.56
C THR A 88 12.64 -13.72 12.04
N LEU A 89 13.17 -12.64 11.47
CA LEU A 89 13.43 -12.51 10.04
C LEU A 89 14.94 -12.67 9.74
N PRO A 90 15.32 -13.32 8.61
CA PRO A 90 14.45 -13.88 7.59
C PRO A 90 13.82 -15.22 7.99
N LEU A 91 12.58 -15.47 7.53
CA LEU A 91 11.87 -16.72 7.68
C LEU A 91 12.56 -17.86 6.93
N LYS A 92 12.49 -19.05 7.51
CA LYS A 92 12.90 -20.28 6.83
C LYS A 92 11.88 -20.64 5.76
N LYS A 93 12.34 -21.14 4.61
CA LYS A 93 11.49 -21.70 3.55
C LYS A 93 11.08 -23.15 3.86
N SER A 94 10.78 -23.42 5.14
CA SER A 94 10.45 -24.75 5.65
C SER A 94 9.55 -24.65 6.87
N GLY A 95 8.86 -25.73 7.21
CA GLY A 95 7.95 -25.78 8.36
C GLY A 95 6.55 -25.30 7.99
N THR A 96 5.81 -24.78 8.97
CA THR A 96 4.44 -24.28 8.78
C THR A 96 4.37 -22.79 9.07
N ILE A 97 3.87 -22.01 8.11
CA ILE A 97 3.71 -20.55 8.22
C ILE A 97 2.21 -20.24 8.21
N ALA A 98 1.71 -19.60 9.26
CA ALA A 98 0.36 -19.04 9.26
C ALA A 98 0.41 -17.64 8.65
N VAL A 99 -0.28 -17.42 7.54
CA VAL A 99 -0.47 -16.10 6.93
C VAL A 99 -1.87 -15.65 7.25
N VAL A 100 -2.01 -14.56 8.01
CA VAL A 100 -3.30 -14.12 8.56
C VAL A 100 -3.53 -12.63 8.35
N GLY A 101 -4.79 -12.20 8.35
CA GLY A 101 -5.16 -10.79 8.30
C GLY A 101 -5.89 -10.38 7.02
N PRO A 102 -6.65 -9.28 7.05
CA PRO A 102 -7.53 -8.87 5.95
C PRO A 102 -6.79 -8.49 4.67
N LEU A 103 -5.52 -8.11 4.77
CA LEU A 103 -4.71 -7.64 3.64
C LEU A 103 -3.84 -8.75 3.03
N ALA A 104 -3.79 -9.94 3.65
CA ALA A 104 -2.94 -11.03 3.20
C ALA A 104 -3.26 -11.46 1.77
N ASP A 105 -4.55 -11.51 1.41
CA ASP A 105 -5.00 -11.91 0.08
C ASP A 105 -5.73 -10.79 -0.68
N SER A 106 -5.34 -9.53 -0.45
CA SER A 106 -5.97 -8.38 -1.12
C SER A 106 -5.18 -7.91 -2.33
N GLN A 107 -5.74 -8.16 -3.52
CA GLN A 107 -5.23 -7.64 -4.79
C GLN A 107 -5.52 -6.14 -4.98
N ARG A 108 -6.64 -5.65 -4.45
CA ARG A 108 -7.02 -4.24 -4.59
C ARG A 108 -6.13 -3.32 -3.77
N ASP A 109 -5.80 -3.75 -2.54
CA ASP A 109 -5.07 -2.92 -1.60
C ASP A 109 -3.57 -2.90 -1.89
N VAL A 110 -2.98 -3.99 -2.40
CA VAL A 110 -1.53 -4.02 -2.70
C VAL A 110 -1.12 -2.99 -3.76
N MET A 111 -2.02 -2.64 -4.69
CA MET A 111 -1.79 -1.58 -5.68
C MET A 111 -1.76 -0.17 -5.08
N GLY A 112 -2.42 0.02 -3.93
CA GLY A 112 -2.57 1.33 -3.31
C GLY A 112 -3.60 2.22 -3.98
N SER A 113 -3.64 3.46 -3.51
CA SER A 113 -4.48 4.52 -4.06
C SER A 113 -3.78 5.17 -5.26
N TRP A 114 -4.52 5.89 -6.10
CA TRP A 114 -3.99 6.44 -7.35
C TRP A 114 -3.29 5.40 -8.25
N SER A 115 -3.84 4.18 -8.32
CA SER A 115 -3.29 3.06 -9.10
C SER A 115 -3.44 3.22 -10.63
N ALA A 116 -3.90 4.39 -11.10
CA ALA A 116 -4.12 4.73 -12.51
C ALA A 116 -4.88 3.62 -13.27
N ALA A 117 -4.28 3.07 -14.32
CA ALA A 117 -4.84 1.99 -15.14
C ALA A 117 -4.48 0.58 -14.64
N GLY A 118 -3.96 0.44 -13.42
CA GLY A 118 -3.61 -0.86 -12.84
C GLY A 118 -4.84 -1.75 -12.68
N VAL A 119 -4.72 -3.01 -13.09
CA VAL A 119 -5.79 -4.00 -12.97
C VAL A 119 -5.56 -4.86 -11.73
N ALA A 120 -6.50 -4.82 -10.78
CA ALA A 120 -6.34 -5.50 -9.50
C ALA A 120 -6.03 -7.00 -9.66
N ASN A 121 -6.74 -7.70 -10.56
CA ASN A 121 -6.56 -9.14 -10.77
C ASN A 121 -5.16 -9.54 -11.30
N GLN A 122 -4.37 -8.60 -11.80
CA GLN A 122 -2.99 -8.82 -12.23
C GLN A 122 -1.97 -8.66 -11.08
N SER A 123 -2.42 -8.25 -9.90
CA SER A 123 -1.55 -8.01 -8.75
C SER A 123 -1.30 -9.27 -7.94
N VAL A 124 -0.07 -9.41 -7.46
CA VAL A 124 0.34 -10.50 -6.56
C VAL A 124 0.02 -10.10 -5.11
N THR A 125 -0.80 -10.89 -4.42
CA THR A 125 -1.12 -10.69 -3.00
C THR A 125 0.04 -11.13 -2.10
N VAL A 126 0.08 -10.65 -0.84
CA VAL A 126 1.12 -11.05 0.13
C VAL A 126 1.13 -12.57 0.32
N LEU A 127 -0.05 -13.18 0.41
CA LEU A 127 -0.23 -14.63 0.49
C LEU A 127 0.38 -15.34 -0.72
N ALA A 128 0.01 -14.92 -1.94
CA ALA A 128 0.54 -15.49 -3.18
C ALA A 128 2.06 -15.30 -3.29
N GLY A 129 2.57 -14.13 -2.88
CA GLY A 129 4.00 -13.83 -2.86
C GLY A 129 4.79 -14.76 -1.92
N ILE A 130 4.25 -15.04 -0.73
CA ILE A 130 4.84 -15.99 0.22
C ILE A 130 4.79 -17.41 -0.34
N GLN A 131 3.63 -17.86 -0.87
CA GLN A 131 3.46 -19.17 -1.48
C GLN A 131 4.47 -19.40 -2.62
N ASN A 132 4.60 -18.43 -3.53
CA ASN A 132 5.58 -18.47 -4.62
C ASN A 132 7.03 -18.54 -4.12
N ALA A 133 7.33 -17.89 -2.98
CA ALA A 133 8.68 -17.83 -2.44
C ALA A 133 9.14 -19.13 -1.76
N VAL A 134 8.20 -19.84 -1.13
CA VAL A 134 8.47 -21.10 -0.41
C VAL A 134 8.28 -22.33 -1.29
N GLY A 135 7.44 -22.25 -2.34
CA GLY A 135 7.08 -23.42 -3.16
C GLY A 135 6.55 -24.56 -2.28
N ASP A 136 7.04 -25.77 -2.51
CA ASP A 136 6.69 -26.95 -1.70
C ASP A 136 7.53 -27.06 -0.41
N GLY A 137 8.42 -26.11 -0.13
CA GLY A 137 9.33 -26.15 1.00
C GLY A 137 8.62 -25.97 2.35
N ALA A 138 7.54 -25.20 2.41
CA ALA A 138 6.79 -24.90 3.63
C ALA A 138 5.28 -25.07 3.43
N LYS A 139 4.59 -25.48 4.48
CA LYS A 139 3.12 -25.52 4.54
C LYS A 139 2.58 -24.13 4.88
N ILE A 140 1.69 -23.60 4.05
CA ILE A 140 1.01 -22.34 4.31
C ILE A 140 -0.39 -22.61 4.90
N LEU A 141 -0.69 -22.01 6.04
CA LEU A 141 -2.03 -21.96 6.62
C LEU A 141 -2.56 -20.53 6.47
N TYR A 142 -3.70 -20.37 5.82
CA TYR A 142 -4.32 -19.06 5.63
C TYR A 142 -5.60 -18.91 6.46
N ALA A 143 -5.78 -17.74 7.07
CA ALA A 143 -7.04 -17.33 7.67
C ALA A 143 -7.20 -15.81 7.58
N LYS A 144 -8.40 -15.33 7.20
CA LYS A 144 -8.64 -13.88 7.09
C LYS A 144 -8.48 -13.17 8.44
N GLY A 145 -8.94 -13.78 9.53
CA GLY A 145 -8.72 -13.33 10.92
C GLY A 145 -9.55 -12.12 11.35
N ALA A 146 -9.71 -11.12 10.51
CA ALA A 146 -10.54 -9.94 10.76
C ALA A 146 -11.01 -9.32 9.43
N ASN A 147 -12.08 -8.53 9.49
CA ASN A 147 -12.37 -7.55 8.43
C ASN A 147 -11.45 -6.33 8.56
N ILE A 148 -11.32 -5.56 7.47
CA ILE A 148 -10.49 -4.33 7.46
C ILE A 148 -10.89 -3.37 8.59
N THR A 149 -12.20 -3.28 8.84
CA THR A 149 -12.84 -2.60 9.96
C THR A 149 -14.17 -3.30 10.27
N ASN A 150 -14.65 -3.17 11.51
CA ASN A 150 -16.00 -3.59 11.91
C ASN A 150 -16.99 -2.41 11.90
N ASP A 151 -16.50 -1.20 11.66
CA ASP A 151 -17.33 0.01 11.60
C ASP A 151 -18.04 0.07 10.23
N LYS A 152 -19.37 -0.04 10.27
CA LYS A 152 -20.19 -0.08 9.06
C LYS A 152 -20.13 1.23 8.27
N ASP A 153 -20.04 2.38 8.93
CA ASP A 153 -20.02 3.67 8.23
C ASP A 153 -18.71 3.85 7.47
N ILE A 154 -17.60 3.35 8.04
CA ILE A 154 -16.31 3.30 7.33
C ILE A 154 -16.38 2.33 6.14
N VAL A 155 -17.04 1.18 6.29
CA VAL A 155 -17.24 0.24 5.16
C VAL A 155 -18.07 0.89 4.06
N ASP A 156 -19.18 1.52 4.41
CA ASP A 156 -20.08 2.18 3.46
C ASP A 156 -19.35 3.33 2.74
N PHE A 157 -18.47 4.08 3.45
CA PHE A 157 -17.57 5.06 2.84
C PHE A 157 -16.57 4.44 1.87
N LEU A 158 -15.89 3.36 2.28
CA LEU A 158 -14.89 2.69 1.45
C LEU A 158 -15.50 2.05 0.20
N ASN A 159 -16.78 1.69 0.27
CA ASN A 159 -17.53 1.07 -0.83
C ASN A 159 -18.47 2.05 -1.56
N LEU A 160 -18.30 3.36 -1.38
CA LEU A 160 -19.24 4.38 -1.89
C LEU A 160 -19.33 4.39 -3.43
N TYR A 161 -18.22 4.18 -4.12
CA TYR A 161 -18.13 4.27 -5.58
C TYR A 161 -17.88 2.93 -6.27
N GLU A 162 -17.21 2.00 -5.59
CA GLU A 162 -16.90 0.65 -6.05
C GLU A 162 -16.87 -0.31 -4.86
N GLU A 163 -17.04 -1.61 -5.06
CA GLU A 163 -16.83 -2.60 -3.99
C GLU A 163 -15.32 -2.78 -3.74
N ALA A 164 -14.71 -1.84 -3.00
CA ALA A 164 -13.28 -1.82 -2.72
C ALA A 164 -12.89 -2.77 -1.57
N VAL A 165 -13.78 -2.95 -0.58
CA VAL A 165 -13.53 -3.81 0.58
C VAL A 165 -14.65 -4.84 0.75
N LYS A 166 -14.26 -6.12 0.76
CA LYS A 166 -15.19 -7.24 0.97
C LYS A 166 -15.28 -7.62 2.44
N ILE A 167 -16.48 -7.49 3.01
CA ILE A 167 -16.76 -7.87 4.39
C ILE A 167 -17.10 -9.36 4.45
N ASP A 168 -16.38 -10.08 5.31
CA ASP A 168 -16.71 -11.45 5.68
C ASP A 168 -17.90 -11.40 6.65
N PRO A 169 -18.99 -12.14 6.37
CA PRO A 169 -20.21 -12.08 7.17
C PRO A 169 -20.09 -12.79 8.53
N ARG A 170 -19.02 -13.56 8.77
CA ARG A 170 -18.77 -14.23 10.05
C ARG A 170 -18.58 -13.18 11.15
N SER A 171 -18.87 -13.56 12.40
CA SER A 171 -18.61 -12.68 13.54
C SER A 171 -17.11 -12.40 13.69
N PRO A 172 -16.73 -11.23 14.24
CA PRO A 172 -15.33 -10.93 14.54
C PRO A 172 -14.63 -12.03 15.35
N GLN A 173 -15.31 -12.58 16.36
CA GLN A 173 -14.74 -13.65 17.19
C GLN A 173 -14.51 -14.94 16.40
N ALA A 174 -15.44 -15.35 15.53
CA ALA A 174 -15.28 -16.57 14.75
C ALA A 174 -14.09 -16.49 13.77
N MET A 175 -13.86 -15.32 13.16
CA MET A 175 -12.69 -15.10 12.31
C MET A 175 -11.38 -15.12 13.13
N ILE A 176 -11.36 -14.49 14.32
CA ILE A 176 -10.21 -14.51 15.21
C ILE A 176 -9.91 -15.95 15.66
N ASP A 177 -10.91 -16.72 16.03
CA ASP A 177 -10.76 -18.11 16.47
C ASP A 177 -10.14 -18.98 15.37
N GLU A 178 -10.60 -18.85 14.11
CA GLU A 178 -10.01 -19.52 12.96
C GLU A 178 -8.52 -19.16 12.79
N ALA A 179 -8.17 -17.88 12.86
CA ALA A 179 -6.79 -17.42 12.73
C ALA A 179 -5.91 -17.90 13.90
N VAL A 180 -6.45 -17.94 15.13
CA VAL A 180 -5.74 -18.49 16.29
C VAL A 180 -5.51 -20.00 16.14
N GLN A 181 -6.47 -20.75 15.58
CA GLN A 181 -6.28 -22.18 15.30
C GLN A 181 -5.21 -22.42 14.25
N ALA A 182 -5.16 -21.61 13.19
CA ALA A 182 -4.08 -21.65 12.21
C ALA A 182 -2.72 -21.32 12.85
N ALA A 183 -2.66 -20.27 13.67
CA ALA A 183 -1.45 -19.85 14.38
C ALA A 183 -0.91 -20.94 15.31
N LYS A 184 -1.77 -21.61 16.09
CA LYS A 184 -1.36 -22.70 17.00
C LYS A 184 -0.66 -23.85 16.27
N GLN A 185 -1.06 -24.12 15.02
CA GLN A 185 -0.50 -25.16 14.17
C GLN A 185 0.76 -24.72 13.40
N ALA A 186 1.10 -23.43 13.41
CA ALA A 186 2.24 -22.88 12.70
C ALA A 186 3.48 -22.73 13.59
N ASP A 187 4.64 -22.67 12.94
CA ASP A 187 5.92 -22.37 13.58
C ASP A 187 6.11 -20.85 13.73
N VAL A 188 5.52 -20.08 12.81
CA VAL A 188 5.56 -18.60 12.77
C VAL A 188 4.25 -18.06 12.21
N VAL A 189 3.83 -16.90 12.71
CA VAL A 189 2.67 -16.15 12.23
C VAL A 189 3.12 -14.91 11.49
N VAL A 190 2.64 -14.74 10.27
CA VAL A 190 2.76 -13.54 9.45
C VAL A 190 1.39 -12.87 9.39
N ALA A 191 1.20 -11.81 10.16
CA ALA A 191 -0.02 -11.02 10.16
C ALA A 191 0.10 -9.83 9.21
N VAL A 192 -0.69 -9.84 8.14
CA VAL A 192 -0.74 -8.79 7.11
C VAL A 192 -1.90 -7.85 7.43
N VAL A 193 -1.56 -6.67 7.95
CA VAL A 193 -2.48 -5.75 8.63
C VAL A 193 -2.19 -4.30 8.26
N GLY A 194 -3.15 -3.42 8.49
CA GLY A 194 -3.00 -1.99 8.24
C GLY A 194 -4.26 -1.37 7.66
N GLU A 195 -4.09 -0.58 6.61
CA GLU A 195 -5.14 0.20 5.95
C GLU A 195 -5.56 -0.45 4.63
N SER A 196 -6.83 -0.36 4.27
CA SER A 196 -7.18 -0.50 2.84
C SER A 196 -6.73 0.74 2.09
N GLN A 197 -6.51 0.62 0.79
CA GLN A 197 -6.05 1.74 -0.03
C GLN A 197 -6.98 2.96 0.03
N GLY A 198 -8.30 2.73 0.16
CA GLY A 198 -9.30 3.79 0.24
C GLY A 198 -9.24 4.59 1.55
N MET A 199 -8.59 4.08 2.59
CA MET A 199 -8.33 4.83 3.82
C MET A 199 -7.23 5.88 3.63
N ALA A 200 -6.39 5.75 2.60
CA ALA A 200 -5.27 6.65 2.30
C ALA A 200 -5.33 7.15 0.84
N HIS A 201 -6.46 7.76 0.49
CA HIS A 201 -6.74 8.35 -0.81
C HIS A 201 -7.21 9.80 -0.69
N GLU A 202 -7.61 10.41 -1.80
CA GLU A 202 -8.25 11.73 -1.82
C GLU A 202 -9.48 11.76 -0.91
N ALA A 203 -9.65 12.86 -0.18
CA ALA A 203 -10.72 13.06 0.82
C ALA A 203 -10.73 12.06 2.01
N SER A 204 -9.81 11.08 2.07
CA SER A 204 -9.75 10.07 3.14
C SER A 204 -8.85 10.49 4.30
N SER A 205 -9.15 11.61 4.95
CA SER A 205 -8.44 12.03 6.16
C SER A 205 -8.85 11.16 7.36
N ARG A 206 -7.87 10.75 8.18
CA ARG A 206 -8.11 9.96 9.40
C ARG A 206 -7.76 10.76 10.65
N THR A 207 -8.67 10.81 11.61
CA THR A 207 -8.45 11.39 12.94
C THR A 207 -7.73 10.44 13.89
N ASN A 208 -7.76 9.13 13.59
CA ASN A 208 -7.03 8.09 14.30
C ASN A 208 -6.08 7.38 13.33
N ILE A 209 -4.78 7.42 13.64
CA ILE A 209 -3.70 6.83 12.84
C ILE A 209 -3.20 5.48 13.38
N THR A 210 -3.95 4.79 14.26
CA THR A 210 -3.64 3.39 14.61
C THR A 210 -4.10 2.44 13.51
N ILE A 211 -3.61 1.20 13.56
CA ILE A 211 -4.24 0.08 12.85
C ILE A 211 -5.74 0.01 13.26
N PRO A 212 -6.67 -0.32 12.34
CA PRO A 212 -8.09 -0.50 12.68
C PRO A 212 -8.31 -1.50 13.82
N GLN A 213 -9.27 -1.22 14.71
CA GLN A 213 -9.44 -1.97 15.95
C GLN A 213 -9.70 -3.46 15.73
N SER A 214 -10.48 -3.83 14.70
CA SER A 214 -10.73 -5.23 14.32
C SER A 214 -9.44 -6.05 14.12
N GLN A 215 -8.42 -5.42 13.53
CA GLN A 215 -7.13 -6.04 13.27
C GLN A 215 -6.22 -6.01 14.51
N ARG A 216 -6.36 -5.01 15.39
CA ARG A 216 -5.63 -4.95 16.66
C ARG A 216 -6.08 -6.03 17.65
N ASP A 217 -7.37 -6.35 17.64
CA ASP A 217 -7.94 -7.46 18.41
C ASP A 217 -7.38 -8.80 17.91
N LEU A 218 -7.29 -8.98 16.58
CA LEU A 218 -6.60 -10.11 15.95
C LEU A 218 -5.13 -10.19 16.38
N ILE A 219 -4.35 -9.10 16.29
CA ILE A 219 -2.93 -9.07 16.71
C ILE A 219 -2.79 -9.49 18.17
N THR A 220 -3.67 -9.00 19.05
CA THR A 220 -3.67 -9.34 20.47
C THR A 220 -3.93 -10.82 20.70
N ALA A 221 -4.91 -11.40 20.01
CA ALA A 221 -5.22 -12.82 20.08
C ALA A 221 -4.09 -13.70 19.53
N LEU A 222 -3.46 -13.30 18.42
CA LEU A 222 -2.30 -13.97 17.84
C LEU A 222 -1.10 -13.93 18.80
N LYS A 223 -0.82 -12.78 19.42
CA LYS A 223 0.26 -12.67 20.42
C LYS A 223 0.05 -13.61 21.61
N ALA A 224 -1.19 -13.76 22.06
CA ALA A 224 -1.53 -14.67 23.16
C ALA A 224 -1.23 -16.16 22.86
N THR A 225 -1.03 -16.54 21.60
CA THR A 225 -0.61 -17.91 21.23
C THR A 225 0.85 -18.22 21.60
N GLY A 226 1.67 -17.19 21.85
CA GLY A 226 3.09 -17.34 22.13
C GLY A 226 3.95 -17.69 20.91
N LYS A 227 3.37 -17.80 19.71
CA LYS A 227 4.11 -18.03 18.46
C LYS A 227 4.87 -16.77 18.04
N PRO A 228 6.04 -16.90 17.39
CA PRO A 228 6.71 -15.77 16.75
C PRO A 228 5.76 -15.01 15.83
N LEU A 229 5.61 -13.71 16.06
CA LEU A 229 4.64 -12.86 15.35
C LEU A 229 5.36 -11.80 14.52
N VAL A 230 5.25 -11.93 13.20
CA VAL A 230 5.71 -10.94 12.22
C VAL A 230 4.51 -10.12 11.77
N LEU A 231 4.59 -8.79 11.89
CA LEU A 231 3.63 -7.87 11.28
C LEU A 231 4.16 -7.40 9.93
N VAL A 232 3.36 -7.58 8.89
CA VAL A 232 3.56 -6.98 7.57
C VAL A 232 2.54 -5.87 7.44
N LEU A 233 3.02 -4.63 7.44
CA LEU A 233 2.18 -3.44 7.43
C LEU A 233 1.94 -2.97 6.01
N MET A 234 0.67 -2.76 5.67
CA MET A 234 0.26 -2.11 4.43
C MET A 234 -0.52 -0.84 4.76
N ASN A 235 0.00 0.32 4.36
CA ASN A 235 -0.58 1.62 4.69
C ASN A 235 -0.09 2.73 3.76
N GLY A 236 -0.90 3.76 3.57
CA GLY A 236 -0.56 4.91 2.73
C GLY A 236 -0.04 6.12 3.51
N ARG A 237 0.08 5.99 4.83
CA ARG A 237 0.55 7.05 5.76
C ARG A 237 1.30 6.44 6.95
N PRO A 238 2.04 7.25 7.73
CA PRO A 238 2.57 6.80 9.02
C PRO A 238 1.46 6.37 9.98
N LEU A 239 1.68 5.27 10.70
CA LEU A 239 0.77 4.74 11.72
C LEU A 239 1.35 4.87 13.13
N ALA A 240 0.48 5.02 14.13
CA ALA A 240 0.83 4.90 15.54
C ALA A 240 0.86 3.41 15.93
N LEU A 241 2.06 2.89 16.20
CA LEU A 241 2.34 1.45 16.36
C LEU A 241 2.85 1.09 17.77
N VAL A 242 2.41 1.81 18.81
CA VAL A 242 2.96 1.64 20.17
C VAL A 242 2.68 0.25 20.75
N LYS A 243 1.46 -0.27 20.60
CA LYS A 243 1.11 -1.61 21.12
C LYS A 243 1.71 -2.70 20.25
N GLU A 244 1.71 -2.47 18.95
CA GLU A 244 2.20 -3.37 17.93
C GLU A 244 3.73 -3.56 18.06
N ASP A 245 4.48 -2.50 18.38
CA ASP A 245 5.89 -2.58 18.76
C ASP A 245 6.11 -3.39 20.04
N GLN A 246 5.19 -3.41 20.99
CA GLN A 246 5.34 -4.24 22.19
C GLN A 246 5.02 -5.72 21.92
N GLN A 247 4.03 -5.99 21.07
CA GLN A 247 3.50 -7.32 20.82
C GLN A 247 4.28 -8.10 19.75
N ALA A 248 4.65 -7.46 18.64
CA ALA A 248 5.30 -8.12 17.51
C ALA A 248 6.75 -8.52 17.81
N ASP A 249 7.23 -9.60 17.20
CA ASP A 249 8.63 -9.98 17.24
C ASP A 249 9.41 -9.33 16.08
N ALA A 250 8.77 -9.18 14.91
CA ALA A 250 9.28 -8.38 13.80
C ALA A 250 8.18 -7.53 13.15
N ILE A 251 8.56 -6.40 12.56
CA ILE A 251 7.65 -5.47 11.86
C ILE A 251 8.30 -5.03 10.55
N LEU A 252 7.61 -5.29 9.44
CA LEU A 252 8.00 -4.91 8.09
C LEU A 252 6.97 -3.90 7.55
N GLU A 253 7.41 -2.69 7.25
CA GLU A 253 6.61 -1.66 6.57
C GLU A 253 6.75 -1.84 5.06
N THR A 254 5.61 -2.06 4.39
CA THR A 254 5.54 -2.38 2.95
C THR A 254 4.79 -1.35 2.13
N TRP A 255 4.18 -0.35 2.78
CA TRP A 255 3.31 0.62 2.13
C TRP A 255 2.21 -0.08 1.31
N PHE A 256 1.87 0.46 0.15
CA PHE A 256 1.22 -0.30 -0.92
C PHE A 256 2.23 -0.49 -2.05
N ALA A 257 2.81 -1.69 -2.14
CA ALA A 257 4.00 -1.95 -2.95
C ALA A 257 3.72 -2.24 -4.44
N GLY A 258 2.49 -2.03 -4.91
CA GLY A 258 2.12 -2.13 -6.33
C GLY A 258 1.85 -3.56 -6.81
N THR A 259 1.74 -3.74 -8.12
CA THR A 259 1.34 -5.01 -8.78
C THR A 259 2.23 -6.20 -8.41
N GLU A 260 3.50 -5.98 -8.09
CA GLU A 260 4.48 -7.00 -7.68
C GLU A 260 4.94 -6.83 -6.23
N GLY A 261 4.20 -6.04 -5.45
CA GLY A 261 4.58 -5.62 -4.10
C GLY A 261 4.78 -6.75 -3.09
N ALA A 262 4.14 -7.89 -3.35
CA ALA A 262 4.25 -9.08 -2.52
C ALA A 262 5.37 -10.05 -2.94
N THR A 263 5.96 -9.89 -4.13
CA THR A 263 6.79 -10.91 -4.76
C THR A 263 8.30 -10.70 -4.47
N PRO A 264 9.03 -11.69 -3.91
CA PRO A 264 8.94 -11.98 -2.49
C PRO A 264 9.26 -10.70 -1.70
N LEU A 265 8.36 -10.32 -0.80
CA LEU A 265 8.77 -9.51 0.34
C LEU A 265 10.06 -10.12 0.93
N PRO A 266 11.08 -9.32 1.30
CA PRO A 266 12.37 -9.82 1.80
C PRO A 266 12.28 -10.72 3.06
N MET A 267 11.07 -11.03 3.54
CA MET A 267 10.80 -11.99 4.60
C MET A 267 11.52 -13.33 4.44
N CYS A 268 11.63 -13.90 3.23
CA CYS A 268 12.28 -15.21 3.02
C CYS A 268 13.70 -15.12 2.42
N CYS A 269 14.16 -13.93 2.04
CA CYS A 269 15.45 -13.75 1.35
C CYS A 269 16.06 -12.38 1.67
N LEU A 270 16.83 -12.29 2.76
CA LEU A 270 18.10 -11.57 2.72
C LEU A 270 19.03 -12.01 3.88
N ALA A 271 19.80 -13.06 3.64
CA ALA A 271 21.21 -12.97 3.95
C ALA A 271 21.85 -12.23 2.76
N ILE A 272 22.71 -11.24 3.03
CA ILE A 272 23.49 -10.43 2.05
C ILE A 272 22.74 -9.19 1.49
N THR A 273 22.81 -8.06 2.21
CA THR A 273 23.85 -7.05 2.00
C THR A 273 23.85 -6.09 3.19
N THR A 274 25.04 -5.89 3.76
CA THR A 274 25.35 -4.78 4.66
C THR A 274 25.23 -3.46 3.91
N ARG A 275 24.02 -2.95 3.71
CA ARG A 275 23.75 -1.51 3.55
C ARG A 275 22.46 -1.13 4.27
N GLN A 276 22.59 -0.99 5.58
CA GLN A 276 21.66 -0.31 6.48
C GLN A 276 21.44 1.20 6.14
N ALA A 277 21.72 1.64 4.91
CA ALA A 277 21.98 3.05 4.61
C ALA A 277 20.92 3.78 3.76
N ASN A 278 20.09 3.10 2.94
CA ASN A 278 19.34 3.83 1.91
C ASN A 278 17.80 3.84 2.00
N CYS A 279 17.16 2.99 2.82
CA CYS A 279 15.72 3.07 3.03
C CYS A 279 15.39 3.99 4.22
N ARG A 280 15.49 5.31 4.01
CA ARG A 280 15.01 6.33 4.97
C ARG A 280 13.63 6.81 4.54
N SER A 281 12.68 6.88 5.48
CA SER A 281 11.39 7.51 5.22
C SER A 281 11.59 8.93 4.64
N PRO A 282 10.96 9.28 3.51
CA PRO A 282 11.08 10.61 2.90
C PRO A 282 10.29 11.67 3.67
N SER A 283 9.35 11.27 4.54
CA SER A 283 8.73 12.19 5.50
C SER A 283 9.78 12.64 6.52
N ARG A 284 9.82 13.94 6.87
CA ARG A 284 10.79 14.51 7.84
C ARG A 284 10.53 13.97 9.26
N VAL A 285 10.87 12.71 9.49
CA VAL A 285 11.12 12.14 10.80
C VAL A 285 12.62 11.95 10.90
N ARG A 286 13.31 12.99 11.38
CA ARG A 286 14.74 12.93 11.70
C ARG A 286 14.93 11.87 12.79
N TRP A 287 15.55 10.75 12.45
CA TRP A 287 15.78 9.61 13.36
C TRP A 287 16.52 9.99 14.66
N ASP A 288 17.31 11.06 14.66
CA ASP A 288 18.00 11.55 15.86
C ASP A 288 17.05 12.10 16.94
N LYS A 289 15.82 12.52 16.56
CA LYS A 289 14.74 12.87 17.48
C LYS A 289 13.81 11.70 17.83
N PHE A 290 13.93 10.56 17.13
CA PHE A 290 13.13 9.38 17.45
C PHE A 290 13.62 8.71 18.74
N ARG A 291 14.93 8.74 19.02
CA ARG A 291 15.43 8.33 20.36
C ARG A 291 14.92 9.20 21.50
N SER A 292 14.55 10.46 21.27
CA SER A 292 13.99 11.33 22.31
C SER A 292 12.47 11.25 22.45
N ILE A 293 11.73 10.92 21.39
CA ILE A 293 10.26 10.84 21.44
C ILE A 293 9.79 9.43 21.85
N THR A 294 10.59 8.38 21.65
CA THR A 294 10.37 7.07 22.31
C THR A 294 10.95 7.00 23.74
N ALA A 295 11.58 8.08 24.24
CA ALA A 295 12.12 8.15 25.60
C ALA A 295 11.37 9.11 26.54
N ILE A 296 10.47 9.97 26.03
CA ILE A 296 9.57 10.77 26.88
C ILE A 296 8.27 9.98 27.06
N SER A 297 8.36 9.07 28.04
CA SER A 297 7.32 8.35 28.78
C SER A 297 7.60 6.85 28.87
N ILE A 298 8.83 6.49 29.25
CA ILE A 298 9.18 5.13 29.71
C ILE A 298 9.86 5.19 31.11
N ARG A 299 9.86 6.35 31.79
CA ARG A 299 10.36 6.47 33.18
C ARG A 299 9.43 7.13 34.20
N ASP A 300 8.32 7.76 33.78
CA ASP A 300 7.44 8.51 34.71
C ASP A 300 6.02 7.92 34.83
N ALA A 301 5.88 6.61 34.72
CA ALA A 301 4.64 5.92 35.05
C ALA A 301 4.92 4.72 35.98
N VAL A 302 5.23 5.07 37.24
CA VAL A 302 4.96 4.24 38.43
C VAL A 302 3.78 4.90 39.14
#